data_AF-W5TH87-F1
#
_entry.id   AF-W5TH87-F1
#
_cell.length_a   1.000
_cell.length_b   1.000
_cell.length_c   1.000
_cell.angle_alpha   90.00
_cell.angle_beta   90.00
_cell.angle_gamma   90.00
#
_symmetry.space_group_name_H-M   'P 1'
#
loop_
_entity.id
_entity.type
_entity.pdbx_description
1 polymer ?
#
loop_
_entity_poly.entity_id
_entity_poly.type
_entity_poly.pdbx_seq_one_letter_code
_entity_poly.pdbx_strand_id
1 'polypeptide(L)' 'MPENSSADPVADLIRWQDSGGVWRVLNRRGDGLTIGLFECTGGTQVGRIVSADPALRVFVGERGGSED' A
#
# COMPACT_ATOMS: atom_id res chain seq x y z
N MET A 1 -8.64 -0.88 -26.06
CA MET A 1 -8.88 -1.31 -24.67
C MET A 1 -7.53 -1.26 -23.97
N PRO A 2 -7.29 -0.39 -22.98
CA PRO A 2 -6.03 -0.45 -22.24
C PRO A 2 -6.08 -1.62 -21.26
N GLU A 3 -5.12 -2.51 -21.44
CA GLU A 3 -4.77 -3.63 -20.58
C GLU A 3 -4.16 -3.12 -19.27
N ASN A 4 -4.94 -3.21 -18.18
CA ASN A 4 -4.46 -3.05 -16.81
C ASN A 4 -3.52 -4.23 -16.46
N SER A 5 -2.28 -4.17 -16.92
CA SER A 5 -1.18 -4.99 -16.40
C SER A 5 -0.94 -4.58 -14.95
N SER A 6 -1.32 -5.51 -14.09
CA SER A 6 -1.68 -5.36 -12.70
C SER A 6 -0.57 -5.95 -11.86
N ALA A 7 0.43 -5.16 -11.48
CA ALA A 7 1.45 -5.59 -10.51
C ALA A 7 2.26 -4.46 -9.85
N ASP A 8 1.85 -3.19 -9.94
CA ASP A 8 2.53 -2.11 -9.24
C ASP A 8 1.82 -1.81 -7.92
N PRO A 9 2.16 -2.48 -6.80
CA PRO A 9 1.54 -2.20 -5.50
C PRO A 9 1.72 -0.74 -5.09
N VAL A 10 2.75 -0.07 -5.62
CA VAL A 10 2.97 1.38 -5.46
C VAL A 10 1.86 2.20 -6.13
N ALA A 11 1.50 1.87 -7.37
CA ALA A 11 0.45 2.60 -8.10
C ALA A 11 -0.92 2.40 -7.43
N ASP A 12 -1.20 1.20 -6.93
CA ASP A 12 -2.40 0.93 -6.13
C ASP A 12 -2.45 1.76 -4.85
N LEU A 13 -1.33 1.89 -4.10
CA LEU A 13 -1.27 2.74 -2.91
C LEU A 13 -1.45 4.23 -3.25
N ILE A 14 -0.81 4.71 -4.31
CA ILE A 14 -0.95 6.10 -4.76
C ILE A 14 -2.42 6.39 -5.09
N ARG A 15 -3.07 5.51 -5.85
CA ARG A 15 -4.49 5.64 -6.21
C ARG A 15 -5.39 5.54 -4.98
N TRP A 16 -5.04 4.68 -4.03
CA TRP A 16 -5.77 4.54 -2.76
C TRP A 16 -5.70 5.83 -1.95
N GLN A 17 -4.50 6.39 -1.81
CA GLN A 17 -4.26 7.65 -1.11
C GLN A 17 -4.94 8.83 -1.80
N ASP A 18 -4.89 8.89 -3.14
CA ASP A 18 -5.57 9.91 -3.95
C ASP A 18 -7.10 9.85 -3.80
N SER A 19 -7.66 8.64 -3.63
CA SER A 19 -9.07 8.44 -3.30
C SER A 19 -9.42 8.81 -1.84
N GLY A 20 -8.44 9.28 -1.07
CA GLY A 20 -8.55 9.59 0.35
C GLY A 20 -8.49 8.37 1.26
N GLY A 21 -8.13 7.20 0.76
CA GLY A 21 -7.97 5.98 1.56
C GLY A 21 -6.65 5.98 2.34
N VAL A 22 -6.68 5.49 3.57
CA VAL A 22 -5.49 5.37 4.42
C VAL A 22 -4.84 4.02 4.17
N TRP A 23 -3.50 3.95 4.16
CA TRP A 23 -2.80 2.67 4.14
C TRP A 23 -1.73 2.64 5.22
N ARG A 24 -1.49 1.45 5.79
CA ARG A 24 -0.51 1.27 6.88
C ARG A 24 0.23 -0.04 6.74
N VAL A 25 1.55 0.00 6.89
CA VAL A 25 2.43 -1.16 6.93
C VAL A 25 2.16 -1.95 8.19
N LEU A 26 1.63 -3.16 8.03
CA LEU A 26 1.38 -4.08 9.13
C LEU A 26 2.61 -4.92 9.44
N ASN A 27 3.39 -5.27 8.42
CA ASN A 27 4.59 -6.09 8.59
C ASN A 27 5.63 -5.77 7.52
N ARG A 28 6.89 -5.65 7.95
CA ARG A 28 8.06 -5.54 7.08
C ARG A 28 9.07 -6.59 7.53
N ARG A 29 9.16 -7.73 6.84
CA ARG A 29 10.10 -8.82 7.21
C ARG A 29 10.84 -9.32 5.99
N GLY A 30 12.18 -9.26 6.05
CA GLY A 30 13.03 -9.57 4.90
C GLY A 30 12.61 -8.73 3.69
N ASP A 31 12.34 -9.40 2.58
CA ASP A 31 11.77 -8.81 1.36
C ASP A 31 10.25 -8.63 1.40
N GLY A 32 9.54 -9.34 2.28
CA GLY A 32 8.08 -9.31 2.36
C GLY A 32 7.54 -8.06 3.06
N LEU A 33 6.75 -7.27 2.35
CA LEU A 33 5.97 -6.17 2.88
C LEU A 33 4.47 -6.55 2.93
N THR A 34 3.83 -6.21 4.04
CA THR A 34 2.38 -6.30 4.20
C THR A 34 1.84 -4.92 4.54
N ILE A 35 0.88 -4.46 3.74
CA ILE A 35 0.18 -3.20 3.94
C ILE A 35 -1.31 -3.48 4.10
N GLY A 36 -1.90 -2.96 5.16
CA GLY A 36 -3.35 -2.89 5.32
C GLY A 36 -3.87 -1.65 4.61
N LEU A 37 -4.90 -1.83 3.79
CA LEU A 37 -5.68 -0.74 3.22
C LEU A 37 -6.84 -0.47 4.17
N PHE A 38 -6.94 0.76 4.61
CA PHE A 38 -7.98 1.27 5.48
C PHE A 38 -8.82 2.28 4.71
N GLU A 39 -10.10 2.35 5.05
CA GLU A 39 -10.97 3.40 4.56
C GLU A 39 -10.48 4.80 5.00
N CYS A 40 -11.07 5.85 4.42
CA CYS A 40 -10.62 7.24 4.59
C CYS A 40 -10.48 7.69 6.05
N THR A 41 -11.28 7.12 6.95
CA THR A 41 -11.24 7.41 8.39
C THR A 41 -10.21 6.58 9.15
N GLY A 42 -9.45 5.69 8.50
CA GLY A 42 -8.47 4.81 9.13
C GLY A 42 -9.07 3.74 10.06
N GLY A 43 -10.41 3.67 10.15
CA GLY A 43 -11.12 2.87 11.16
C GLY A 43 -11.29 1.40 10.79
N THR A 44 -11.51 1.10 9.51
CA THR A 44 -11.76 -0.28 9.06
C THR A 44 -10.74 -0.69 8.03
N GLN A 45 -10.14 -1.85 8.22
CA GLN A 45 -9.31 -2.47 7.20
C GLN A 45 -10.21 -3.05 6.10
N VAL A 46 -10.21 -2.43 4.93
CA VAL A 46 -10.99 -2.84 3.76
C VAL A 46 -10.21 -3.78 2.84
N GLY A 47 -8.88 -3.78 2.95
CA GLY A 47 -8.03 -4.62 2.11
C GLY A 47 -6.67 -4.89 2.73
N ARG A 48 -5.93 -5.80 2.11
CA ARG A 48 -4.54 -6.09 2.46
C ARG A 48 -3.76 -6.35 1.18
N ILE A 49 -2.67 -5.61 1.02
CA ILE A 49 -1.67 -5.85 -0.02
C ILE A 49 -0.51 -6.59 0.64
N VAL A 50 -0.08 -7.69 0.02
CA VAL A 50 1.13 -8.42 0.40
C VAL A 50 2.02 -8.43 -0.83
N SER A 51 3.14 -7.74 -0.75
CA SER A 51 4.11 -7.65 -1.84
C SER A 51 5.50 -7.73 -1.28
N ALA A 52 6.34 -8.53 -1.92
CA ALA A 52 7.77 -8.60 -1.62
C ALA A 52 8.59 -7.67 -2.51
N ASP A 53 7.95 -6.64 -3.07
CA ASP A 53 8.53 -5.80 -4.09
C ASP A 53 9.46 -4.75 -3.48
N PRO A 54 10.74 -4.70 -3.88
CA PRO A 54 11.67 -3.69 -3.36
C PRO A 54 11.23 -2.27 -3.75
N ALA A 55 10.54 -2.09 -4.90
CA ALA A 55 9.97 -0.81 -5.30
C ALA A 55 8.93 -0.29 -4.29
N LEU A 56 8.07 -1.18 -3.80
CA LEU A 56 7.10 -0.87 -2.74
C LEU A 56 7.80 -0.46 -1.45
N ARG A 57 8.84 -1.21 -1.07
CA ARG A 57 9.63 -0.93 0.13
C ARG A 57 10.32 0.43 0.05
N VAL A 58 10.86 0.81 -1.11
CA VAL A 58 11.49 2.12 -1.33
C VAL A 58 10.45 3.24 -1.32
N PHE A 59 9.29 3.03 -1.94
CA PHE A 59 8.20 4.02 -1.95
C PHE A 59 7.70 4.34 -0.54
N VAL A 60 7.45 3.29 0.24
CA VAL A 60 7.02 3.41 1.63
C VAL A 60 8.17 3.93 2.50
N GLY A 61 9.41 3.53 2.22
CA GLY A 61 10.61 4.04 2.89
C GLY A 61 10.59 3.80 4.40
N GLU A 62 10.75 4.87 5.18
CA GLU A 62 10.60 4.84 6.64
C GLU A 62 9.14 4.97 7.09
N ARG A 63 8.25 5.41 6.20
CA ARG A 63 6.85 5.70 6.48
C ARG A 63 6.13 4.43 6.87
N GLY A 64 5.52 4.43 8.05
CA GLY A 64 4.69 3.32 8.50
C GLY A 64 3.32 3.30 7.81
N GLY A 65 2.94 4.35 7.11
CA GLY A 65 1.64 4.52 6.48
C GLY A 65 1.54 5.85 5.74
N SER A 66 0.39 6.11 5.13
CA SER A 66 0.10 7.37 4.42
C SER A 66 0.08 8.61 5.32
N GLU A 67 0.05 8.43 6.64
CA GLU A 67 -0.02 9.50 7.63
C GLU A 67 1.37 10.00 8.09
N ASP A 68 2.45 9.34 7.66
CA ASP A 68 3.85 9.62 8.06
C ASP A 68 4.67 10.40 7.01
#